data_AF-A0A1H6FTL0-F1
#
_entry.id   AF-A0A1H6FTL0-F1
#
_cell.length_a   1.000
_cell.length_b   1.000
_cell.length_c   1.000
_cell.angle_alpha   90.00
_cell.angle_beta   90.00
_cell.angle_gamma   90.00
#
_symmetry.space_group_name_H-M   'P 1'
#
loop_
_entity.id
_entity.type
_entity.pdbx_description
1 polymer ?
#
loop_
_entity_poly.entity_id
_entity_poly.type
_entity_poly.pdbx_seq_one_letter_code
_entity_poly.pdbx_strand_id
1 'polypeptide(L)'
;MLPAMSQMVALLFVTQTAGPPACPPTAKLAETQLADIAAAHKLTQAAVQSGNYAPVSVALLGGTATHVVRQDSGGAFGGVGYLATVEYSFSGTLAAFRDRFLAAYPTAGSFRTTCTDGICTRKIADPADLHVDRIEGIVPRGSLSIASLRTDHRDASKVILSCMYRGR
;
A
#
# COMPACT_ATOMS: atom_id res chain seq x y z
N MET A 1 6.37 -38.19 -42.87
CA MET A 1 7.22 -37.04 -42.50
C MET A 1 6.45 -36.23 -41.46
N LEU A 2 7.11 -35.96 -40.33
CA LEU A 2 6.63 -35.25 -39.13
C LEU A 2 6.52 -33.71 -39.39
N PRO A 3 6.06 -32.87 -38.45
CA PRO A 3 4.80 -32.12 -38.46
C PRO A 3 4.97 -30.59 -38.61
N ALA A 4 3.88 -29.82 -38.66
CA ALA A 4 3.93 -28.37 -38.45
C ALA A 4 3.01 -28.00 -37.29
N MET A 5 3.58 -28.05 -36.09
CA MET A 5 3.13 -27.29 -34.92
C MET A 5 3.42 -25.81 -35.14
N SER A 6 2.45 -24.93 -34.87
CA SER A 6 2.68 -23.51 -34.55
C SER A 6 1.57 -23.05 -33.62
N GLN A 7 1.77 -23.14 -32.32
CA GLN A 7 2.40 -22.16 -31.43
C GLN A 7 1.32 -21.39 -30.65
N MET A 8 0.95 -21.99 -29.52
CA MET A 8 0.40 -21.28 -28.37
C MET A 8 1.43 -20.22 -27.93
N VAL A 9 1.08 -18.94 -28.07
CA VAL A 9 1.80 -17.89 -27.34
C VAL A 9 1.31 -17.96 -25.89
N ALA A 10 2.09 -18.66 -25.08
CA ALA A 10 1.95 -18.60 -23.62
C ALA A 10 2.26 -17.16 -23.19
N LEU A 11 1.23 -16.46 -22.70
CA LEU A 11 1.40 -15.20 -22.00
C LEU A 11 2.31 -15.44 -20.79
N LEU A 12 3.49 -14.85 -20.85
CA LEU A 12 4.42 -14.69 -19.74
C LEU A 12 3.69 -14.02 -18.57
N PHE A 13 3.28 -14.82 -17.59
CA PHE A 13 3.07 -14.32 -16.25
C PHE A 13 4.40 -13.77 -15.78
N VAL A 14 4.51 -12.45 -15.72
CA VAL A 14 5.58 -11.78 -14.97
C VAL A 14 5.38 -12.19 -13.51
N THR A 15 6.09 -13.23 -13.09
CA THR A 15 6.28 -13.53 -11.68
C THR A 15 7.13 -12.40 -11.12
N GLN A 16 6.45 -11.34 -10.65
CA GLN A 16 7.03 -10.37 -9.74
C GLN A 16 7.74 -11.18 -8.66
N THR A 17 9.06 -11.05 -8.58
CA THR A 17 9.85 -11.60 -7.48
C THR A 17 9.18 -11.12 -6.19
N ALA A 18 8.49 -12.00 -5.50
CA ALA A 18 7.66 -11.65 -4.36
C ALA A 18 8.58 -11.19 -3.23
N GLY A 19 8.83 -9.89 -3.18
CA GLY A 19 9.34 -9.24 -1.98
C GLY A 19 8.41 -9.53 -0.79
N PRO A 20 8.84 -9.21 0.45
CA PRO A 20 7.97 -9.35 1.60
C PRO A 20 6.65 -8.61 1.34
N PRO A 21 5.50 -9.18 1.74
CA PRO A 21 4.19 -8.57 1.49
C PRO A 21 4.19 -7.14 2.05
N ALA A 22 3.66 -6.19 1.28
CA ALA A 22 3.65 -4.77 1.60
C ALA A 22 2.23 -4.21 1.39
N CYS A 23 2.09 -2.98 0.89
CA CYS A 23 0.78 -2.46 0.53
C CYS A 23 0.16 -3.30 -0.59
N PRO A 24 -1.13 -3.68 -0.46
CA PRO A 24 -1.89 -4.23 -1.57
C PRO A 24 -1.79 -3.33 -2.80
N PRO A 25 -1.78 -3.89 -4.03
CA PRO A 25 -1.63 -3.07 -5.22
C PRO A 25 -2.92 -2.32 -5.60
N THR A 26 -4.08 -2.70 -5.03
CA THR A 26 -5.37 -2.05 -5.28
C THR A 26 -6.20 -1.91 -4.01
N ALA A 27 -7.10 -0.93 -4.00
CA ALA A 27 -8.07 -0.69 -2.93
C ALA A 27 -8.98 -1.91 -2.72
N LYS A 28 -9.40 -2.58 -3.80
CA LYS A 28 -10.24 -3.78 -3.71
C LYS A 28 -9.51 -4.91 -2.98
N LEU A 29 -8.23 -5.13 -3.28
CA LEU A 29 -7.44 -6.14 -2.57
C LEU A 29 -7.21 -5.76 -1.10
N ALA A 30 -7.03 -4.47 -0.82
CA ALA A 30 -6.96 -3.99 0.56
C ALA A 30 -8.29 -4.20 1.32
N GLU A 31 -9.43 -3.93 0.69
CA GLU A 31 -10.77 -4.18 1.25
C GLU A 31 -10.97 -5.67 1.55
N THR A 32 -10.59 -6.56 0.62
CA THR A 32 -10.63 -8.02 0.85
C THR A 32 -9.74 -8.43 2.02
N GLN A 33 -8.49 -7.94 2.06
CA GLN A 33 -7.57 -8.26 3.15
C GLN A 33 -8.09 -7.76 4.51
N LEU A 34 -8.70 -6.57 4.58
CA LEU A 34 -9.31 -6.07 5.81
C LEU A 34 -10.50 -6.93 6.26
N ALA A 35 -11.31 -7.42 5.32
CA ALA A 35 -12.40 -8.35 5.62
C ALA A 35 -11.87 -9.68 6.17
N ASP A 36 -10.81 -10.22 5.57
CA ASP A 36 -10.15 -11.45 6.03
C ASP A 36 -9.56 -11.26 7.44
N ILE A 37 -8.90 -10.12 7.69
CA ILE A 37 -8.39 -9.75 9.03
C ILE A 37 -9.54 -9.68 10.04
N ALA A 38 -10.63 -8.99 9.70
CA ALA A 38 -11.77 -8.87 10.59
C ALA A 38 -12.38 -10.22 10.95
N ALA A 39 -12.51 -11.12 9.97
CA ALA A 39 -13.00 -12.47 10.19
C ALA A 39 -12.02 -13.30 11.03
N ALA A 40 -10.73 -13.31 10.68
CA ALA A 40 -9.70 -14.08 11.38
C ALA A 40 -9.56 -13.67 12.85
N HIS A 41 -9.68 -12.37 13.15
CA HIS A 41 -9.57 -11.83 14.49
C HIS A 41 -10.91 -11.64 15.21
N LYS A 42 -12.02 -12.08 14.60
CA LYS A 42 -13.39 -11.96 15.16
C LYS A 42 -13.71 -10.54 15.64
N LEU A 43 -13.34 -9.55 14.83
CA LEU A 43 -13.57 -8.14 15.16
C LEU A 43 -15.06 -7.82 15.19
N THR A 44 -15.46 -6.91 16.07
CA THR A 44 -16.85 -6.48 16.15
C THR A 44 -17.24 -5.67 14.93
N GLN A 45 -18.53 -5.68 14.58
CA GLN A 45 -19.05 -4.85 13.49
C GLN A 45 -18.76 -3.36 13.71
N ALA A 46 -18.79 -2.88 14.96
CA ALA A 46 -18.45 -1.50 15.31
C ALA A 46 -16.96 -1.17 15.06
N ALA A 47 -16.04 -2.10 15.34
CA ALA A 47 -14.62 -1.94 15.04
C ALA A 47 -14.37 -1.85 13.52
N VAL A 48 -15.02 -2.73 12.75
CA VAL A 48 -14.95 -2.73 11.28
C VAL A 48 -15.54 -1.43 10.68
N GLN A 49 -16.70 -0.98 11.18
CA GLN A 49 -17.36 0.25 10.72
C GLN A 49 -16.57 1.52 11.04
N SER A 50 -15.90 1.56 12.20
CA SER A 50 -15.02 2.68 12.58
C SER A 50 -13.66 2.66 11.87
N GLY A 51 -13.37 1.60 11.09
CA GLY A 51 -12.10 1.43 10.41
C GLY A 51 -10.95 1.11 11.36
N ASN A 52 -11.20 0.69 12.59
CA ASN A 52 -10.18 0.44 13.60
C ASN A 52 -10.05 -1.06 13.87
N TYR A 53 -8.97 -1.66 13.37
CA TYR A 53 -8.70 -3.10 13.42
C TYR A 53 -7.59 -3.35 14.44
N ALA A 54 -7.96 -3.49 15.72
CA ALA A 54 -7.06 -3.92 16.80
C ALA A 54 -7.81 -4.68 17.91
N PRO A 55 -7.12 -5.59 18.62
CA PRO A 55 -5.77 -6.08 18.33
C PRO A 55 -5.77 -7.07 17.14
N VAL A 56 -4.82 -6.95 16.23
CA VAL A 56 -4.65 -7.84 15.06
C VAL A 56 -3.19 -8.31 14.95
N SER A 57 -2.90 -9.24 14.04
CA SER A 57 -1.52 -9.66 13.75
C SER A 57 -1.36 -9.85 12.25
N VAL A 58 -0.71 -8.90 11.59
CA VAL A 58 -0.57 -8.87 10.12
C VAL A 58 0.90 -8.78 9.75
N ALA A 59 1.41 -9.78 9.04
CA ALA A 59 2.81 -9.81 8.60
C ALA A 59 3.01 -8.97 7.33
N LEU A 60 3.81 -7.90 7.42
CA LEU A 60 4.12 -6.98 6.32
C LEU A 60 5.53 -6.42 6.48
N LEU A 61 6.25 -6.21 5.37
CA LEU A 61 7.63 -5.69 5.35
C LEU A 61 8.56 -6.43 6.33
N GLY A 62 8.35 -7.73 6.51
CA GLY A 62 9.12 -8.56 7.45
C GLY A 62 8.93 -8.22 8.92
N GLY A 63 7.88 -7.48 9.29
CA GLY A 63 7.44 -7.28 10.68
C GLY A 63 5.97 -7.60 10.86
N THR A 64 5.51 -7.52 12.11
CA THR A 64 4.11 -7.80 12.48
C THR A 64 3.43 -6.51 12.89
N ALA A 65 2.42 -6.11 12.12
CA ALA A 65 1.55 -5.01 12.50
C ALA A 65 0.52 -5.50 13.52
N THR A 66 0.34 -4.73 14.59
CA THR A 66 -0.57 -5.06 15.69
C THR A 66 -1.86 -4.24 15.68
N HIS A 67 -1.86 -3.17 14.90
CA HIS A 67 -2.98 -2.26 14.73
C HIS A 67 -3.06 -1.84 13.26
N VAL A 68 -4.27 -1.93 12.70
CA VAL A 68 -4.56 -1.47 11.34
C VAL A 68 -5.70 -0.46 11.38
N VAL A 69 -5.53 0.64 10.67
CA VAL A 69 -6.55 1.69 10.56
C VAL A 69 -6.90 1.90 9.10
N ARG A 70 -8.18 1.82 8.77
CA ARG A 70 -8.73 2.28 7.50
C ARG A 70 -9.36 3.65 7.70
N GLN A 71 -8.95 4.61 6.89
CA GLN A 71 -9.58 5.93 6.81
C GLN A 71 -10.04 6.17 5.38
N ASP A 72 -11.29 6.58 5.23
CA ASP A 72 -11.78 7.15 3.98
C ASP A 72 -11.39 8.63 3.99
N SER A 73 -10.35 9.00 3.25
CA SER A 73 -10.01 10.41 3.09
C SER A 73 -11.08 11.07 2.22
N GLY A 74 -11.83 12.01 2.79
CA GLY A 74 -12.53 13.01 2.01
C GLY A 74 -11.54 13.86 1.17
N GLY A 75 -12.00 14.96 0.56
CA GLY A 75 -11.21 15.84 -0.32
C GLY A 75 -10.02 16.58 0.32
N ALA A 76 -9.44 16.08 1.43
CA ALA A 76 -8.43 16.72 2.27
C ALA A 76 -7.06 16.92 1.61
N PHE A 77 -6.83 16.41 0.40
CA PHE A 77 -5.59 16.62 -0.36
C PHE A 77 -5.88 17.25 -1.72
N GLY A 78 -6.23 18.54 -1.71
CA GLY A 78 -6.30 19.36 -2.93
C GLY A 78 -7.38 18.95 -3.93
N GLY A 79 -8.52 18.42 -3.48
CA GLY A 79 -9.62 18.03 -4.36
C GLY A 79 -9.43 16.68 -5.07
N VAL A 80 -8.31 15.99 -4.84
CA VAL A 80 -8.10 14.62 -5.32
C VAL A 80 -8.58 13.67 -4.24
N GLY A 81 -9.71 12.99 -4.47
CA GLY A 81 -10.21 11.97 -3.54
C GLY A 81 -9.22 10.80 -3.46
N TYR A 82 -8.55 10.61 -2.33
CA TYR A 82 -7.88 9.35 -2.02
C TYR A 82 -8.91 8.45 -1.36
N LEU A 83 -9.20 7.27 -1.93
CA LEU A 83 -10.41 6.52 -1.53
C LEU A 83 -10.21 5.51 -0.41
N ALA A 84 -9.00 5.34 0.09
CA ALA A 84 -8.74 4.72 1.38
C ALA A 84 -7.28 4.96 1.71
N THR A 85 -7.01 5.29 2.98
CA THR A 85 -5.70 5.08 3.57
C THR A 85 -5.80 3.88 4.49
N VAL A 86 -4.94 2.88 4.27
CA VAL A 86 -4.77 1.78 5.20
C VAL A 86 -3.42 1.94 5.88
N GLU A 87 -3.44 2.15 7.19
CA GLU A 87 -2.26 2.31 8.01
C GLU A 87 -2.01 1.04 8.83
N TYR A 88 -0.77 0.56 8.82
CA TYR A 88 -0.32 -0.58 9.59
C TYR A 88 0.71 -0.11 10.61
N SER A 89 0.49 -0.38 11.90
CA SER A 89 1.38 0.01 12.99
C SER A 89 2.28 -1.14 13.43
N PHE A 90 3.59 -0.91 13.43
CA PHE A 90 4.63 -1.85 13.84
C PHE A 90 5.41 -1.29 15.02
N SER A 91 5.96 -2.16 15.86
CA SER A 91 6.99 -1.79 16.83
C SER A 91 8.37 -1.77 16.16
N GLY A 92 9.17 -0.74 16.45
CA GLY A 92 10.54 -0.60 15.96
C GLY A 92 10.88 0.82 15.52
N THR A 93 11.95 0.97 14.74
CA THR A 93 12.41 2.26 14.21
C THR A 93 12.27 2.30 12.69
N LEU A 94 12.14 3.51 12.12
CA LEU A 94 12.06 3.65 10.66
C LEU A 94 13.28 3.04 9.96
N ALA A 95 14.47 3.18 10.55
CA ALA A 95 15.70 2.59 10.03
C ALA A 95 15.60 1.05 9.90
N ALA A 96 14.93 0.37 10.84
CA ALA A 96 14.77 -1.09 10.82
C ALA A 96 13.89 -1.59 9.66
N PHE A 97 12.97 -0.76 9.17
CA PHE A 97 12.03 -1.11 8.11
C PHE A 97 12.38 -0.48 6.76
N ARG A 98 13.24 0.55 6.72
CA ARG A 98 13.57 1.34 5.54
C ARG A 98 14.02 0.47 4.36
N ASP A 99 15.00 -0.39 4.57
CA ASP A 99 15.60 -1.13 3.46
C ASP A 99 14.61 -2.15 2.87
N ARG A 100 13.76 -2.75 3.72
CA ARG A 100 12.67 -3.65 3.30
C ARG A 100 11.58 -2.90 2.54
N PHE A 101 11.24 -1.70 3.00
CA PHE A 101 10.33 -0.80 2.29
C PHE A 101 10.89 -0.42 0.91
N LEU A 102 12.16 -0.03 0.83
CA LEU A 102 12.80 0.32 -0.44
C LEU A 102 12.89 -0.89 -1.39
N ALA A 103 13.08 -2.09 -0.86
CA ALA A 103 13.07 -3.34 -1.64
C ALA A 103 11.67 -3.71 -2.14
N ALA A 104 10.62 -3.48 -1.34
CA ALA A 104 9.23 -3.75 -1.73
C ALA A 104 8.70 -2.79 -2.81
N TYR A 105 9.28 -1.60 -2.92
CA TYR A 105 8.91 -0.58 -3.90
C TYR A 105 10.14 -0.11 -4.70
N PRO A 106 10.55 -0.87 -5.72
CA PRO A 106 11.68 -0.48 -6.57
C PRO A 106 11.37 0.79 -7.37
N THR A 107 12.41 1.42 -7.91
CA THR A 107 12.31 2.69 -8.63
C THR A 107 11.54 2.60 -9.94
N ALA A 108 11.53 1.44 -10.60
CA ALA A 108 10.77 1.20 -11.82
C ALA A 108 9.26 1.36 -11.56
N GLY A 109 8.63 2.35 -12.19
CA GLY A 109 7.22 2.69 -11.97
C GLY A 109 6.95 3.71 -10.85
N SER A 110 7.99 4.32 -10.28
CA SER A 110 7.88 5.41 -9.29
C SER A 110 8.30 6.75 -9.89
N PHE A 111 7.66 7.84 -9.46
CA PHE A 111 7.94 9.20 -9.93
C PHE A 111 8.75 10.00 -8.93
N ARG A 112 8.60 9.70 -7.64
CA ARG A 112 9.33 10.36 -6.57
C ARG A 112 9.58 9.40 -5.42
N THR A 113 10.79 9.48 -4.89
CA THR A 113 11.18 8.81 -3.66
C THR A 113 11.88 9.80 -2.76
N THR A 114 11.43 9.91 -1.52
CA THR A 114 12.05 10.77 -0.53
C THR A 114 12.18 9.97 0.75
N CYS A 115 13.40 9.82 1.27
CA CYS A 115 13.62 9.22 2.58
C CYS A 115 14.54 10.11 3.40
N THR A 116 14.01 10.61 4.50
CA THR A 116 14.70 11.43 5.50
C THR A 116 14.53 10.79 6.87
N ASP A 117 15.30 11.23 7.85
CA ASP A 117 15.13 10.75 9.22
C ASP A 117 13.71 11.07 9.72
N GLY A 118 12.90 10.03 9.86
CA GLY A 118 11.50 10.12 10.31
C GLY A 118 10.43 9.81 9.26
N ILE A 119 10.74 9.85 7.96
CA ILE A 119 9.79 9.50 6.88
C ILE A 119 10.48 8.96 5.62
N CYS A 120 9.89 7.93 5.02
CA CYS A 120 10.30 7.39 3.73
C CYS A 120 9.06 7.17 2.87
N THR A 121 8.94 7.91 1.78
CA THR A 121 7.76 7.93 0.92
C THR A 121 8.13 7.52 -0.50
N ARG A 122 7.33 6.62 -1.06
CA ARG A 122 7.35 6.19 -2.45
C ARG A 122 6.07 6.65 -3.11
N LYS A 123 6.21 7.49 -4.12
CA LYS A 123 5.09 7.95 -4.92
C LYS A 123 5.02 7.21 -6.24
N ILE A 124 3.95 6.45 -6.40
CA ILE A 124 3.55 5.73 -7.61
C ILE A 124 2.56 6.67 -8.32
N ALA A 125 3.01 7.89 -8.64
CA ALA A 125 2.37 8.97 -9.43
C ALA A 125 3.08 10.32 -9.15
N ASP A 126 2.93 11.35 -9.99
CA ASP A 126 3.64 12.64 -9.90
C ASP A 126 3.04 13.58 -8.83
N PRO A 127 3.82 14.21 -7.93
CA PRO A 127 3.38 15.27 -7.00
C PRO A 127 3.46 16.71 -7.51
N ALA A 128 3.99 16.95 -8.71
CA ALA A 128 4.14 18.28 -9.31
C ALA A 128 3.09 18.60 -10.40
N ASP A 129 2.25 17.63 -10.78
CA ASP A 129 1.27 17.84 -11.84
C ASP A 129 0.00 18.52 -11.28
N LEU A 130 -0.07 19.83 -11.47
CA LEU A 130 -1.27 20.65 -11.19
C LEU A 130 -2.35 20.47 -12.29
N HIS A 131 -2.09 19.67 -13.32
CA HIS A 131 -3.06 19.32 -14.36
C HIS A 131 -3.67 17.94 -14.08
N VAL A 132 -4.76 17.98 -13.33
CA VAL A 132 -5.60 16.83 -12.93
C VAL A 132 -5.94 15.90 -14.13
N ASP A 133 -6.02 16.45 -15.34
CA ASP A 133 -6.43 15.76 -16.56
C ASP A 133 -5.39 14.75 -17.09
N ARG A 134 -4.09 14.94 -16.79
CA ARG A 134 -3.01 14.05 -17.25
C ARG A 134 -2.73 12.90 -16.30
N ILE A 135 -3.05 13.08 -15.02
CA ILE A 135 -3.01 12.05 -13.96
C ILE A 135 -4.04 10.93 -14.23
N GLU A 136 -5.09 11.22 -15.00
CA GLU A 136 -6.10 10.22 -15.33
C GLU A 136 -5.58 9.04 -16.16
N GLY A 137 -4.50 9.24 -16.94
CA GLY A 137 -4.03 8.26 -17.92
C GLY A 137 -3.02 7.21 -17.45
N ILE A 138 -2.39 7.37 -16.28
CA ILE A 138 -1.19 6.56 -15.94
C ILE A 138 -1.44 5.53 -14.83
N VAL A 139 -2.12 5.90 -13.75
CA VAL A 139 -2.38 5.00 -12.60
C VAL A 139 -3.87 4.73 -12.53
N PRO A 140 -4.35 3.51 -12.79
CA PRO A 140 -5.79 3.23 -12.81
C PRO A 140 -6.47 3.60 -11.50
N ARG A 141 -7.71 4.08 -11.57
CA ARG A 141 -8.53 4.35 -10.39
C ARG A 141 -8.60 3.12 -9.47
N GLY A 142 -8.49 3.34 -8.17
CA GLY A 142 -8.41 2.25 -7.18
C GLY A 142 -7.05 1.56 -7.08
N SER A 143 -6.02 1.96 -7.83
CA SER A 143 -4.65 1.42 -7.67
C SER A 143 -3.89 2.12 -6.53
N LEU A 144 -2.87 1.45 -5.98
CA LEU A 144 -1.95 2.05 -5.03
C LEU A 144 -1.26 3.26 -5.66
N SER A 145 -1.36 4.42 -5.01
CA SER A 145 -0.80 5.69 -5.50
C SER A 145 0.40 6.15 -4.66
N ILE A 146 0.33 5.98 -3.34
CA ILE A 146 1.40 6.38 -2.42
C ILE A 146 1.58 5.29 -1.37
N ALA A 147 2.82 4.94 -1.10
CA ALA A 147 3.21 4.18 0.08
C ALA A 147 4.16 5.05 0.91
N SER A 148 3.94 5.14 2.21
CA SER A 148 4.79 5.91 3.12
C SER A 148 5.06 5.14 4.39
N LEU A 149 6.31 5.19 4.84
CA LEU A 149 6.76 4.67 6.11
C LEU A 149 7.14 5.86 6.99
N ARG A 150 6.51 6.02 8.16
CA ARG A 150 6.74 7.16 9.05
C ARG A 150 6.87 6.72 10.50
N THR A 151 7.67 7.44 11.26
CA THR A 151 7.68 7.27 12.73
C THR A 151 6.37 7.84 13.30
N ASP A 152 5.78 7.18 14.29
CA ASP A 152 4.64 7.76 14.98
C ASP A 152 5.09 8.96 15.83
N HIS A 153 4.55 10.13 15.54
CA HIS A 153 4.78 11.35 16.32
C HIS A 153 4.42 11.23 17.81
N ARG A 154 3.51 10.33 18.18
CA ARG A 154 3.11 10.12 19.58
C ARG A 154 3.96 9.07 20.28
N ASP A 155 4.65 8.22 19.52
CA ASP A 155 5.40 7.08 20.02
C ASP A 155 6.54 6.73 19.05
N ALA A 156 7.73 7.23 19.34
CA ALA A 156 8.90 7.02 18.49
C ALA A 156 9.36 5.55 18.40
N SER A 157 8.81 4.66 19.24
CA SER A 157 9.02 3.21 19.16
C SER A 157 8.09 2.52 18.17
N LYS A 158 7.23 3.28 17.49
CA LYS A 158 6.29 2.77 16.48
C LYS A 158 6.57 3.37 15.12
N VAL A 159 6.34 2.53 14.13
CA VAL A 159 6.42 2.87 12.71
C VAL A 159 5.08 2.58 12.07
N ILE A 160 4.63 3.50 11.23
CA ILE A 160 3.39 3.39 10.48
C ILE A 160 3.72 3.21 9.00
N LEU A 161 3.23 2.13 8.40
CA LEU A 161 3.13 1.98 6.94
C LEU A 161 1.76 2.48 6.49
N SER A 162 1.73 3.52 5.68
CA SER A 162 0.52 4.10 5.11
C SER A 162 0.40 3.74 3.63
N CYS A 163 -0.70 3.09 3.26
CA CYS A 163 -1.03 2.70 1.89
C CYS A 163 -2.19 3.54 1.39
N MET A 164 -1.95 4.41 0.40
CA MET A 164 -2.94 5.34 -0.12
C MET A 164 -3.33 4.98 -1.55
N TYR A 165 -4.63 4.81 -1.79
CA TYR A 165 -5.17 4.40 -3.09
C TYR A 165 -5.80 5.56 -3.86
N ARG A 166 -5.66 5.57 -5.18
CA ARG A 166 -6.29 6.56 -6.06
C ARG A 166 -7.82 6.45 -5.97
N GLY A 167 -8.49 7.60 -5.96
CA GLY A 167 -9.95 7.73 -6.09
C GLY A 167 -10.56 6.87 -7.21
N ARG A 168 -11.74 6.28 -6.93
CA ARG A 168 -12.70 5.71 -7.90
C ARG A 168 -13.43 6.83 -8.62
#